data_AF-A0A183HBR4-F1
#
_entry.id   AF-A0A183HBR4-F1
#
_cell.length_a   1.000
_cell.length_b   1.000
_cell.length_c   1.000
_cell.angle_alpha   90.00
_cell.angle_beta   90.00
_cell.angle_gamma   90.00
#
_symmetry.space_group_name_H-M   'P 1'
#
loop_
_entity.id
_entity.type
_entity.pdbx_description
1 polymer ?
#
loop_
_entity_poly.entity_id
_entity_poly.type
_entity_poly.pdbx_seq_one_letter_code
_entity_poly.pdbx_strand_id
1 'polypeptide(L)'
;METAFLTLTKTRDRMESLVEGLTECEQLQCDGTVGFGGSPDETGETRLDALVFDGLNHEMGAVGSLPNVKNAARVAYAVMKYTKHSILVGDHAADFAADMGFKRESLYTNSSYIAHQKWIKQNCQPNYRKNVLPNPNKFCGPYKPAIGKNKFKYSQSQINRRNHDTIGMIIIDFENNIAAGTSTNGANHKVPGRIGDSPLPGAGAYADNDIGGAVSTGDGDIMMRFLIEIFHNNDL
;
A
#
# COMPACT_ATOMS: atom_id res chain seq x y z
N MET A 1 -9.41 -7.03 -12.78
CA MET A 1 -10.84 -6.62 -12.86
C MET A 1 -11.72 -7.75 -13.35
N GLU A 2 -11.32 -8.45 -14.43
CA GLU A 2 -12.02 -9.66 -14.89
C GLU A 2 -12.08 -10.75 -13.82
N THR A 3 -10.95 -11.04 -13.13
CA THR A 3 -10.93 -12.04 -12.05
C THR A 3 -11.90 -11.71 -10.92
N ALA A 4 -11.97 -10.45 -10.47
CA ALA A 4 -12.92 -10.04 -9.43
C ALA A 4 -14.37 -10.33 -9.84
N PHE A 5 -14.75 -9.95 -11.06
CA PHE A 5 -16.10 -10.17 -11.59
C PHE A 5 -16.43 -11.67 -11.72
N LEU A 6 -15.51 -12.47 -12.25
CA LEU A 6 -15.68 -13.92 -12.37
C LEU A 6 -15.80 -14.59 -10.98
N THR A 7 -14.99 -14.17 -10.01
CA THR A 7 -15.09 -14.66 -8.63
C THR A 7 -16.44 -14.28 -8.02
N LEU A 8 -16.90 -13.04 -8.19
CA LEU A 8 -18.19 -12.60 -7.64
C LEU A 8 -19.36 -13.40 -8.21
N THR A 9 -19.40 -13.58 -9.53
CA THR A 9 -20.48 -14.32 -10.21
C THR A 9 -20.52 -15.80 -9.81
N LYS A 10 -19.35 -16.39 -9.51
CA LYS A 10 -19.22 -17.79 -9.12
C LYS A 10 -19.52 -18.04 -7.64
N THR A 11 -18.97 -17.22 -6.76
CA THR A 11 -18.98 -17.46 -5.30
C THR A 11 -20.10 -16.71 -4.58
N ARG A 12 -20.54 -15.60 -5.17
CA ARG A 12 -21.40 -14.59 -4.53
C ARG A 12 -20.81 -13.97 -3.26
N ASP A 13 -19.49 -14.07 -3.07
CA ASP A 13 -18.79 -13.48 -1.93
C ASP A 13 -18.01 -12.22 -2.40
N ARG A 14 -18.44 -11.05 -1.90
CA ARG A 14 -17.80 -9.77 -2.21
C ARG A 14 -16.37 -9.66 -1.71
N MET A 15 -16.08 -10.25 -0.54
CA MET A 15 -14.76 -10.18 0.07
C MET A 15 -13.79 -11.11 -0.65
N GLU A 16 -14.25 -12.30 -1.02
CA GLU A 16 -13.46 -13.20 -1.88
C GLU A 16 -13.19 -12.54 -3.24
N SER A 17 -14.22 -11.93 -3.86
CA SER A 17 -14.07 -11.18 -5.12
C SER A 17 -13.07 -10.04 -5.03
N LEU A 18 -13.14 -9.23 -3.96
CA LEU A 18 -12.21 -8.12 -3.71
C LEU A 18 -10.77 -8.65 -3.58
N VAL A 19 -10.57 -9.65 -2.73
CA VAL A 19 -9.25 -10.23 -2.44
C VAL A 19 -8.64 -10.83 -3.70
N GLU A 20 -9.39 -11.62 -4.47
CA GLU A 20 -8.90 -12.19 -5.72
C GLU A 20 -8.59 -11.12 -6.77
N GLY A 21 -9.41 -10.06 -6.84
CA GLY A 21 -9.18 -8.92 -7.73
C GLY A 21 -7.91 -8.15 -7.43
N LEU A 22 -7.64 -7.87 -6.16
CA LEU A 22 -6.41 -7.20 -5.72
C LEU A 22 -5.20 -8.11 -5.92
N THR A 23 -5.30 -9.40 -5.55
CA THR A 23 -4.20 -10.34 -5.66
C THR A 23 -3.84 -10.70 -7.11
N GLU A 24 -4.79 -10.71 -8.04
CA GLU A 24 -4.48 -10.79 -9.48
C GLU A 24 -3.49 -9.68 -9.87
N CYS A 25 -3.73 -8.46 -9.41
CA CYS A 25 -2.88 -7.32 -9.74
C CYS A 25 -1.52 -7.37 -9.05
N GLU A 26 -1.45 -7.88 -7.81
CA GLU A 26 -0.19 -8.18 -7.11
C GLU A 26 0.66 -9.21 -7.87
N GLN A 27 0.03 -10.19 -8.51
CA GLN A 27 0.71 -11.23 -9.28
C GLN A 27 1.16 -10.74 -10.66
N LEU A 28 0.29 -10.00 -11.34
CA LEU A 28 0.56 -9.42 -12.66
C LEU A 28 1.50 -8.22 -12.61
N GLN A 29 1.79 -7.71 -11.41
CA GLN A 29 2.58 -6.51 -11.18
C GLN A 29 2.04 -5.34 -11.99
N CYS A 30 0.72 -5.08 -11.89
CA CYS A 30 0.08 -4.03 -12.70
C CYS A 30 0.89 -2.75 -12.58
N ASP A 31 1.18 -2.12 -13.73
CA ASP A 31 1.98 -0.89 -13.90
C ASP A 31 3.37 -0.85 -13.23
N GLY A 32 3.81 -1.95 -12.61
CA GLY A 32 5.07 -2.07 -11.89
C GLY A 32 5.08 -1.45 -10.49
N THR A 33 3.92 -1.06 -9.94
CA THR A 33 3.82 -0.46 -8.58
C THR A 33 2.89 -1.19 -7.62
N VAL A 34 2.34 -2.33 -8.02
CA VAL A 34 1.56 -3.25 -7.19
C VAL A 34 2.24 -4.61 -7.14
N GLY A 35 2.28 -5.26 -5.97
CA GLY A 35 2.83 -6.62 -5.83
C GLY A 35 4.36 -6.68 -5.74
N PHE A 36 4.98 -7.80 -6.07
CA PHE A 36 6.44 -7.92 -5.95
C PHE A 36 7.18 -7.14 -7.05
N GLY A 37 8.46 -6.87 -6.88
CA GLY A 37 9.36 -6.35 -7.93
C GLY A 37 9.21 -4.88 -8.29
N GLY A 38 8.23 -4.18 -7.71
CA GLY A 38 8.01 -2.75 -7.88
C GLY A 38 8.66 -1.90 -6.77
N SER A 39 8.84 -0.62 -7.08
CA SER A 39 9.14 0.51 -6.17
C SER A 39 9.92 0.17 -4.88
N PRO A 40 11.20 -0.25 -4.96
CA PRO A 40 12.00 -0.52 -3.77
C PRO A 40 12.24 0.78 -2.97
N ASP A 41 12.42 0.66 -1.66
CA ASP A 41 12.82 1.75 -0.78
C ASP A 41 14.28 2.20 -1.04
N GLU A 42 14.75 3.23 -0.32
CA GLU A 42 16.14 3.71 -0.49
C GLU A 42 17.22 2.67 -0.12
N THR A 43 16.88 1.59 0.60
CA THR A 43 17.79 0.46 0.86
C THR A 43 17.75 -0.61 -0.23
N GLY A 44 16.77 -0.54 -1.14
CA GLY A 44 16.58 -1.49 -2.23
C GLY A 44 15.57 -2.58 -1.91
N GLU A 45 14.90 -2.52 -0.75
CA GLU A 45 13.88 -3.50 -0.34
C GLU A 45 12.49 -3.11 -0.87
N THR A 46 11.78 -4.08 -1.43
CA THR A 46 10.35 -3.92 -1.76
C THR A 46 9.52 -4.40 -0.57
N ARG A 47 8.59 -3.57 -0.10
CA ARG A 47 7.65 -3.87 0.98
C ARG A 47 6.24 -3.41 0.60
N LEU A 48 5.23 -4.23 0.89
CA LEU A 48 3.86 -4.05 0.41
C LEU A 48 2.94 -3.46 1.48
N ASP A 49 1.98 -2.66 1.04
CA ASP A 49 0.91 -2.11 1.84
C ASP A 49 -0.43 -2.58 1.24
N ALA A 50 -1.36 -3.09 2.05
CA ALA A 50 -2.69 -3.50 1.59
C ALA A 50 -3.78 -3.34 2.67
N LEU A 51 -5.02 -3.12 2.22
CA LEU A 51 -6.23 -3.01 3.03
C LEU A 51 -7.38 -3.73 2.34
N VAL A 52 -8.20 -4.43 3.13
CA VAL A 52 -9.53 -4.89 2.74
C VAL A 52 -10.54 -4.43 3.79
N PHE A 53 -11.70 -3.98 3.34
CA PHE A 53 -12.74 -3.39 4.16
C PHE A 53 -14.11 -3.94 3.74
N ASP A 54 -14.86 -4.48 4.69
CA ASP A 54 -16.23 -4.94 4.51
C ASP A 54 -17.22 -3.88 5.00
N GLY A 55 -17.97 -3.28 4.08
CA GLY A 55 -18.95 -2.24 4.40
C GLY A 55 -20.21 -2.74 5.09
N LEU A 56 -20.50 -4.05 5.08
CA LEU A 56 -21.66 -4.61 5.78
C LEU A 56 -21.43 -4.71 7.28
N ASN A 57 -20.26 -5.20 7.69
CA ASN A 57 -19.95 -5.45 9.10
C ASN A 57 -19.01 -4.39 9.71
N HIS A 58 -18.54 -3.43 8.89
CA HIS A 58 -17.45 -2.51 9.22
C HIS A 58 -16.18 -3.22 9.72
N GLU A 59 -15.96 -4.45 9.26
CA GLU A 59 -14.75 -5.21 9.53
C GLU A 59 -13.66 -4.85 8.52
N MET A 60 -12.42 -4.84 8.97
CA MET A 60 -11.29 -4.53 8.12
C MET A 60 -10.03 -5.27 8.55
N GLY A 61 -9.14 -5.47 7.59
CA GLY A 61 -7.81 -5.97 7.85
C GLY A 61 -6.81 -5.29 6.93
N ALA A 62 -5.63 -5.00 7.47
CA ALA A 62 -4.59 -4.29 6.77
C ALA A 62 -3.20 -4.80 7.15
N VAL A 63 -2.29 -4.64 6.20
CA VAL A 63 -0.85 -4.85 6.40
C VAL A 63 -0.07 -3.67 5.86
N GLY A 64 0.92 -3.21 6.62
CA GLY A 64 1.81 -2.12 6.21
C GLY A 64 3.27 -2.53 6.25
N SER A 65 4.05 -2.11 5.26
CA SER A 65 5.47 -2.42 5.14
C SER A 65 5.76 -3.94 5.21
N LEU A 66 4.86 -4.77 4.66
CA LEU A 66 4.94 -6.22 4.69
C LEU A 66 6.12 -6.70 3.82
N PRO A 67 7.15 -7.33 4.43
CA PRO A 67 8.26 -7.90 3.68
C PRO A 67 7.94 -9.34 3.26
N ASN A 68 8.61 -9.78 2.20
CA ASN A 68 8.77 -11.20 1.84
C ASN A 68 7.48 -12.05 1.73
N VAL A 69 6.34 -11.45 1.42
CA VAL A 69 5.08 -12.18 1.15
C VAL A 69 4.38 -11.52 -0.02
N LYS A 70 4.15 -12.25 -1.12
CA LYS A 70 3.65 -11.67 -2.39
C LYS A 70 2.18 -11.25 -2.35
N ASN A 71 1.35 -11.97 -1.60
CA ASN A 71 -0.11 -11.79 -1.61
C ASN A 71 -0.57 -10.88 -0.46
N ALA A 72 -0.22 -9.59 -0.49
CA ALA A 72 -0.48 -8.68 0.63
C ALA A 72 -1.99 -8.53 0.92
N ALA A 73 -2.85 -8.45 -0.10
CA ALA A 73 -4.30 -8.39 0.07
C ALA A 73 -4.87 -9.63 0.78
N ARG A 74 -4.35 -10.82 0.47
CA ARG A 74 -4.74 -12.05 1.19
C ARG A 74 -4.27 -12.06 2.64
N VAL A 75 -3.08 -11.50 2.94
CA VAL A 75 -2.63 -11.35 4.33
C VAL A 75 -3.49 -10.33 5.07
N ALA A 76 -3.84 -9.21 4.45
CA ALA A 76 -4.78 -8.23 5.01
C ALA A 76 -6.12 -8.88 5.35
N TYR A 77 -6.66 -9.71 4.46
CA TYR A 77 -7.88 -10.48 4.72
C TYR A 77 -7.71 -11.51 5.85
N ALA A 78 -6.53 -12.13 5.98
CA ALA A 78 -6.22 -13.01 7.10
C ALA A 78 -6.15 -12.24 8.44
N VAL A 79 -5.62 -11.00 8.46
CA VAL A 79 -5.66 -10.12 9.64
C VAL A 79 -7.10 -9.89 10.08
N MET A 80 -7.98 -9.56 9.14
CA MET A 80 -9.42 -9.36 9.39
C MET A 80 -10.07 -10.61 9.98
N LYS A 81 -9.79 -11.79 9.40
CA LYS A 81 -10.45 -13.06 9.79
C LYS A 81 -9.94 -13.68 11.08
N TYR A 82 -8.64 -13.57 11.35
CA TYR A 82 -7.98 -14.40 12.36
C TYR A 82 -7.36 -13.60 13.51
N THR A 83 -7.64 -12.30 13.58
CA THR A 83 -7.21 -11.47 14.70
C THR A 83 -8.35 -10.56 15.15
N LYS A 84 -8.25 -10.04 16.38
CA LYS A 84 -9.11 -8.93 16.84
C LYS A 84 -8.51 -7.55 16.52
N HIS A 85 -7.45 -7.53 15.72
CA HIS A 85 -6.73 -6.33 15.33
C HIS A 85 -7.04 -5.99 13.88
N SER A 86 -6.94 -4.71 13.54
CA SER A 86 -7.26 -4.25 12.18
C SER A 86 -6.02 -4.10 11.30
N ILE A 87 -4.84 -3.90 11.88
CA ILE A 87 -3.61 -3.65 11.12
C ILE A 87 -2.40 -4.29 11.79
N LEU A 88 -1.58 -4.98 10.99
CA LEU A 88 -0.25 -5.47 11.38
C LEU A 88 0.81 -4.85 10.46
N VAL A 89 2.03 -4.65 10.96
CA VAL A 89 3.08 -4.00 10.15
C VAL A 89 4.44 -4.71 10.24
N GLY A 90 5.24 -4.50 9.19
CA GLY A 90 6.65 -4.88 9.15
C GLY A 90 6.86 -6.39 9.27
N ASP A 91 7.99 -6.76 9.88
CA ASP A 91 8.46 -8.14 9.94
C ASP A 91 7.50 -9.03 10.76
N HIS A 92 6.88 -8.49 11.82
CA HIS A 92 5.88 -9.23 12.60
C HIS A 92 4.58 -9.50 11.83
N ALA A 93 4.20 -8.65 10.86
CA ALA A 93 3.11 -8.98 9.94
C ALA A 93 3.47 -10.16 9.04
N ALA A 94 4.73 -10.29 8.64
CA ALA A 94 5.21 -11.45 7.89
C ALA A 94 5.34 -12.70 8.77
N ASP A 95 5.59 -12.56 10.08
CA ASP A 95 5.59 -13.70 11.02
C ASP A 95 4.17 -14.25 11.13
N PHE A 96 3.20 -13.37 11.38
CA PHE A 96 1.77 -13.71 11.34
C PHE A 96 1.37 -14.35 10.01
N ALA A 97 1.79 -13.80 8.87
CA ALA A 97 1.50 -14.38 7.57
C ALA A 97 2.06 -15.81 7.46
N ALA A 98 3.29 -16.06 7.93
CA ALA A 98 3.85 -17.40 7.93
C ALA A 98 3.04 -18.37 8.80
N ASP A 99 2.60 -17.94 9.99
CA ASP A 99 1.74 -18.73 10.88
C ASP A 99 0.39 -19.07 10.24
N MET A 100 -0.13 -18.18 9.39
CA MET A 100 -1.36 -18.41 8.60
C MET A 100 -1.13 -19.23 7.33
N GLY A 101 0.10 -19.74 7.11
CA GLY A 101 0.44 -20.62 5.99
C GLY A 101 0.88 -19.90 4.71
N PHE A 102 1.09 -18.58 4.75
CA PHE A 102 1.66 -17.85 3.61
C PHE A 102 3.15 -18.15 3.46
N LYS A 103 3.59 -18.33 2.23
CA LYS A 103 5.00 -18.59 1.94
C LYS A 103 5.83 -17.32 2.08
N ARG A 104 6.91 -17.40 2.86
CA ARG A 104 7.97 -16.40 2.83
C ARG A 104 8.80 -16.55 1.58
N GLU A 105 8.78 -15.52 0.74
CA GLU A 105 9.54 -15.47 -0.50
C GLU A 105 9.96 -14.04 -0.83
N SER A 106 11.09 -13.90 -1.54
CA SER A 106 11.60 -12.57 -1.86
C SER A 106 10.62 -11.81 -2.75
N LEU A 107 10.41 -10.53 -2.41
CA LEU A 107 9.69 -9.57 -3.24
C LEU A 107 10.59 -8.92 -4.30
N TYR A 108 11.89 -9.21 -4.25
CA TYR A 108 12.87 -8.62 -5.13
C TYR A 108 12.81 -9.19 -6.55
N THR A 109 13.09 -8.36 -7.54
CA THR A 109 13.30 -8.77 -8.93
C THR A 109 14.52 -8.08 -9.52
N ASN A 110 14.99 -8.57 -10.68
CA ASN A 110 16.04 -7.86 -11.44
C ASN A 110 15.61 -6.43 -11.81
N SER A 111 14.30 -6.20 -12.01
CA SER A 111 13.76 -4.88 -12.33
C SER A 111 13.91 -3.91 -11.15
N SER A 112 13.51 -4.31 -9.94
CA SER A 112 13.68 -3.48 -8.73
C SER A 112 15.16 -3.20 -8.45
N TYR A 113 16.03 -4.18 -8.66
CA TYR A 113 17.49 -3.99 -8.55
C TYR A 113 18.02 -2.92 -9.50
N ILE A 114 17.72 -3.06 -10.79
CA ILE A 114 18.21 -2.14 -11.81
C ILE A 114 17.69 -0.72 -11.53
N ALA A 115 16.44 -0.59 -11.12
CA ALA A 115 15.86 0.69 -10.72
C ALA A 115 16.62 1.33 -9.54
N HIS A 116 16.87 0.56 -8.48
CA HIS A 116 17.62 1.04 -7.30
C HIS A 116 19.08 1.39 -7.63
N GLN A 117 19.77 0.56 -8.40
CA GLN A 117 21.15 0.83 -8.83
C GLN A 117 21.24 2.08 -9.71
N LYS A 118 20.26 2.29 -10.60
CA LYS A 118 20.18 3.51 -11.41
C LYS A 118 19.97 4.74 -10.51
N TRP A 119 19.12 4.65 -9.50
CA TRP A 119 18.87 5.72 -8.55
C TRP A 119 20.10 6.07 -7.70
N ILE A 120 20.86 5.06 -7.23
CA ILE A 120 22.15 5.28 -6.54
C ILE A 120 23.14 6.01 -7.45
N LYS A 121 23.27 5.56 -8.71
CA LYS A 121 24.14 6.23 -9.72
C LYS A 121 23.70 7.67 -10.02
N GLN A 122 22.45 8.02 -9.72
CA GLN A 122 21.89 9.36 -9.84
C GLN A 122 21.96 10.15 -8.52
N ASN A 123 22.89 9.81 -7.63
CA ASN A 123 23.07 10.44 -6.32
C ASN A 123 21.79 10.40 -5.47
N CYS A 124 21.03 9.30 -5.58
CA CYS A 124 19.81 9.07 -4.81
C CYS A 124 18.74 10.13 -5.07
N GLN A 125 18.54 10.51 -6.35
CA GLN A 125 17.56 11.51 -6.75
C GLN A 125 16.48 10.91 -7.68
N PRO A 126 15.20 11.32 -7.52
CA PRO A 126 14.67 12.12 -6.42
C PRO A 126 14.63 11.31 -5.10
N ASN A 127 14.58 11.99 -3.95
CA ASN A 127 14.31 11.35 -2.65
C ASN A 127 13.39 12.20 -1.78
N TYR A 128 12.96 11.65 -0.65
CA TYR A 128 11.98 12.26 0.26
C TYR A 128 12.61 12.89 1.51
N ARG A 129 13.93 13.06 1.54
CA ARG A 129 14.65 13.57 2.71
C ARG A 129 14.64 15.10 2.71
N LYS A 130 14.24 15.70 3.83
CA LYS A 130 14.17 17.16 4.03
C LYS A 130 14.85 17.57 5.33
N ASN A 131 15.42 18.78 5.37
CA ASN A 131 16.08 19.34 6.55
C ASN A 131 17.20 18.45 7.15
N VAL A 132 18.00 17.81 6.30
CA VAL A 132 19.10 16.93 6.72
C VAL A 132 20.44 17.33 6.10
N LEU A 133 21.53 16.86 6.72
CA LEU A 133 22.90 16.91 6.21
C LEU A 133 23.44 15.48 6.00
N PRO A 134 24.26 15.23 4.96
CA PRO A 134 24.63 16.16 3.89
C PRO A 134 23.42 16.56 3.03
N ASN A 135 23.56 17.58 2.17
CA ASN A 135 22.44 18.12 1.39
C ASN A 135 21.73 16.99 0.61
N PRO A 136 20.44 16.72 0.90
CA PRO A 136 19.73 15.57 0.33
C PRO A 136 19.50 15.68 -1.17
N ASN A 137 19.64 16.86 -1.78
CA ASN A 137 19.54 17.02 -3.23
C ASN A 137 20.83 16.64 -3.99
N LYS A 138 21.90 16.27 -3.27
CA LYS A 138 23.23 16.05 -3.87
C LYS A 138 23.91 14.75 -3.44
N PHE A 139 23.57 14.20 -2.28
CA PHE A 139 24.32 13.11 -1.67
C PHE A 139 23.40 12.03 -1.13
N CYS A 140 23.78 10.77 -1.33
CA CYS A 140 23.12 9.58 -0.78
C CYS A 140 23.42 9.37 0.72
N GLY A 141 22.99 10.28 1.60
CA GLY A 141 23.13 10.09 3.06
C GLY A 141 24.51 9.59 3.52
N PRO A 142 24.59 8.83 4.64
CA PRO A 142 23.56 8.74 5.67
C PRO A 142 23.22 10.14 6.18
N TYR A 143 21.94 10.36 6.49
CA TYR A 143 21.42 11.67 6.82
C TYR A 143 21.37 11.89 8.33
N LYS A 144 21.71 13.10 8.76
CA LYS A 144 21.48 13.58 10.13
C LYS A 144 20.64 14.87 10.10
N PRO A 145 19.83 15.15 11.12
CA PRO A 145 19.10 16.42 11.21
C PRO A 145 20.04 17.62 11.04
N ALA A 146 19.66 18.58 10.20
CA ALA A 146 20.39 19.84 10.10
C ALA A 146 20.07 20.70 11.33
N ILE A 147 21.09 21.17 12.06
CA ILE A 147 20.92 22.09 13.20
C ILE A 147 20.95 23.52 12.67
N GLY A 148 19.90 24.30 12.94
CA GLY A 148 19.77 25.71 12.51
C GLY A 148 18.99 25.93 11.21
N LYS A 149 18.97 27.18 10.71
CA LYS A 149 18.17 27.60 9.54
C LYS A 149 18.86 27.27 8.20
N ASN A 150 19.20 26.02 7.94
CA ASN A 150 19.59 25.60 6.59
C ASN A 150 18.33 25.22 5.78
N LYS A 151 17.65 26.24 5.22
CA LYS A 151 16.54 26.04 4.29
C LYS A 151 17.10 25.70 2.91
N PHE A 152 17.39 24.43 2.65
CA PHE A 152 17.64 24.00 1.26
C PHE A 152 16.35 24.20 0.46
N LYS A 153 16.44 24.69 -0.80
CA LYS A 153 15.29 24.64 -1.72
C LYS A 153 15.07 23.17 -2.07
N TYR A 154 13.97 22.59 -1.61
CA TYR A 154 13.61 21.21 -1.90
C TYR A 154 12.93 21.16 -3.26
N SER A 155 13.46 20.34 -4.17
CA SER A 155 12.68 19.89 -5.32
C SER A 155 11.57 19.02 -4.75
N GLN A 156 10.30 19.37 -4.95
CA GLN A 156 9.22 18.43 -4.64
C GLN A 156 9.48 17.16 -5.46
N SER A 157 9.60 16.02 -4.77
CA SER A 157 9.46 14.73 -5.44
C SER A 157 8.05 14.70 -6.01
N GLN A 158 7.92 14.87 -7.33
CA GLN A 158 6.61 14.79 -7.97
C GLN A 158 6.17 13.34 -7.95
N ILE A 159 5.22 13.06 -7.07
CA ILE A 159 4.47 11.82 -7.13
C ILE A 159 3.65 11.84 -8.42
N ASN A 160 3.83 10.81 -9.23
CA ASN A 160 3.18 10.60 -10.51
C ASN A 160 2.87 9.11 -10.66
N ARG A 161 2.10 8.79 -11.70
CA ARG A 161 1.62 7.43 -11.96
C ARG A 161 2.72 6.35 -12.03
N ARG A 162 3.98 6.71 -12.32
CA ARG A 162 5.08 5.75 -12.44
C ARG A 162 5.92 5.59 -11.17
N ASN A 163 5.62 6.34 -10.10
CA ASN A 163 6.38 6.27 -8.85
C ASN A 163 5.53 6.20 -7.58
N HIS A 164 4.19 6.15 -7.70
CA HIS A 164 3.23 5.84 -6.63
C HIS A 164 1.85 5.52 -7.27
N ASP A 165 1.70 4.35 -7.89
CA ASP A 165 0.36 3.87 -8.22
C ASP A 165 -0.07 2.83 -7.17
N THR A 166 -1.38 2.75 -6.99
CA THR A 166 -2.06 1.86 -6.05
C THR A 166 -3.23 1.28 -6.83
N ILE A 167 -3.44 -0.02 -6.74
CA ILE A 167 -4.73 -0.55 -7.17
C ILE A 167 -5.74 -0.31 -6.05
N GLY A 168 -6.82 0.38 -6.38
CA GLY A 168 -8.02 0.45 -5.57
C GLY A 168 -9.16 -0.30 -6.26
N MET A 169 -9.96 -1.00 -5.48
CA MET A 169 -11.10 -1.75 -5.98
C MET A 169 -12.29 -1.62 -5.04
N ILE A 170 -13.46 -1.45 -5.63
CA ILE A 170 -14.76 -1.49 -4.93
C ILE A 170 -15.57 -2.60 -5.58
N ILE A 171 -16.15 -3.46 -4.75
CA ILE A 171 -17.07 -4.52 -5.16
C ILE A 171 -18.44 -4.20 -4.58
N ILE A 172 -19.47 -4.28 -5.42
CA ILE A 172 -20.87 -4.24 -5.02
C ILE A 172 -21.46 -5.60 -5.40
N ASP A 173 -21.95 -6.36 -4.43
CA ASP A 173 -22.54 -7.68 -4.68
C ASP A 173 -24.02 -7.61 -5.10
N PHE A 174 -24.60 -8.78 -5.35
CA PHE A 174 -25.99 -8.92 -5.80
C PHE A 174 -27.03 -8.53 -4.75
N GLU A 175 -26.61 -8.36 -3.50
CA GLU A 175 -27.45 -7.91 -2.37
C GLU A 175 -27.20 -6.43 -2.05
N ASN A 176 -26.40 -5.73 -2.88
CA ASN A 176 -25.93 -4.36 -2.70
C ASN A 176 -24.98 -4.15 -1.52
N ASN A 177 -24.36 -5.20 -0.99
CA ASN A 177 -23.30 -5.01 0.00
C ASN A 177 -22.01 -4.59 -0.68
N ILE A 178 -21.25 -3.73 0.00
CA ILE A 178 -20.08 -3.04 -0.53
C ILE A 178 -18.83 -3.56 0.17
N ALA A 179 -17.79 -3.85 -0.60
CA ALA A 179 -16.44 -4.06 -0.11
C ALA A 179 -15.46 -3.16 -0.84
N ALA A 180 -14.47 -2.63 -0.15
CA ALA A 180 -13.44 -1.79 -0.74
C ALA A 180 -12.05 -2.21 -0.25
N GLY A 181 -11.04 -2.02 -1.10
CA GLY A 181 -9.68 -2.35 -0.73
C GLY A 181 -8.64 -1.82 -1.68
N THR A 182 -7.40 -1.87 -1.23
CA THR A 182 -6.24 -1.29 -1.88
C THR A 182 -5.01 -2.17 -1.71
N SER A 183 -4.10 -2.13 -2.69
CA SER A 183 -2.76 -2.76 -2.59
C SER A 183 -1.72 -1.94 -3.35
N THR A 184 -0.50 -1.82 -2.81
CA THR A 184 0.59 -1.04 -3.42
C THR A 184 1.98 -1.47 -2.91
N ASN A 185 3.01 -1.12 -3.67
CA ASN A 185 4.40 -1.02 -3.18
C ASN A 185 4.69 0.29 -2.44
N GLY A 186 3.82 1.29 -2.59
CA GLY A 186 4.03 2.66 -2.15
C GLY A 186 5.03 3.41 -3.02
N ALA A 187 5.48 4.56 -2.49
CA ALA A 187 6.35 5.46 -3.22
C ALA A 187 7.73 4.84 -3.53
N ASN A 188 8.17 4.94 -4.78
CA ASN A 188 9.49 4.44 -5.20
C ASN A 188 10.61 5.22 -4.49
N HIS A 189 11.60 4.51 -3.96
CA HIS A 189 12.70 5.01 -3.13
C HIS A 189 12.23 5.73 -1.85
N LYS A 190 11.07 5.31 -1.31
CA LYS A 190 10.58 5.76 -0.01
C LYS A 190 11.62 5.56 1.09
N VAL A 191 11.51 6.35 2.15
CA VAL A 191 12.28 6.09 3.38
C VAL A 191 11.81 4.74 3.96
N PRO A 192 12.71 3.86 4.44
CA PRO A 192 12.31 2.55 4.95
C PRO A 192 11.35 2.72 6.13
N GLY A 193 10.33 1.86 6.17
CA GLY A 193 9.23 1.97 7.14
C GLY A 193 8.15 3.00 6.78
N ARG A 194 8.27 3.76 5.68
CA ARG A 194 7.18 4.64 5.21
C ARG A 194 5.97 3.78 4.80
N ILE A 195 4.82 4.15 5.37
CA ILE A 195 3.49 3.64 5.03
C ILE A 195 2.70 4.76 4.34
N GLY A 196 2.03 4.44 3.23
CA GLY A 196 1.14 5.37 2.52
C GLY A 196 -0.28 5.39 3.07
N ASP A 197 -1.21 5.89 2.26
CA ASP A 197 -2.66 5.85 2.50
C ASP A 197 -3.25 4.45 2.33
N SER A 198 -2.71 3.64 1.42
CA SER A 198 -3.30 2.37 1.01
C SER A 198 -3.61 1.34 2.11
N PRO A 199 -2.86 1.18 3.21
CA PRO A 199 -3.24 0.26 4.27
C PRO A 199 -4.07 0.93 5.38
N LEU A 200 -4.48 2.19 5.20
CA LEU A 200 -5.17 2.97 6.21
C LEU A 200 -6.65 3.15 5.85
N PRO A 201 -7.58 2.67 6.69
CA PRO A 201 -9.01 2.88 6.47
C PRO A 201 -9.35 4.37 6.53
N GLY A 202 -10.25 4.80 5.64
CA GLY A 202 -10.62 6.22 5.52
C GLY A 202 -9.57 7.08 4.81
N ALA A 203 -8.39 6.55 4.50
CA ALA A 203 -7.42 7.20 3.62
C ALA A 203 -7.26 6.45 2.29
N GLY A 204 -6.94 5.15 2.32
CA GLY A 204 -6.75 4.30 1.14
C GLY A 204 -8.05 3.73 0.58
N ALA A 205 -8.89 3.18 1.47
CA ALA A 205 -10.20 2.66 1.14
C ALA A 205 -11.17 2.82 2.31
N TYR A 206 -12.46 2.92 1.99
CA TYR A 206 -13.54 2.86 2.96
C TYR A 206 -14.81 2.31 2.27
N ALA A 207 -15.61 1.55 2.99
CA ALA A 207 -16.91 1.07 2.53
C ALA A 207 -17.93 1.15 3.66
N ASP A 208 -19.14 1.57 3.31
CA ASP A 208 -20.29 1.65 4.19
C ASP A 208 -21.53 1.28 3.35
N ASN A 209 -22.24 0.24 3.76
CA ASN A 209 -23.39 -0.26 3.01
C ASN A 209 -24.54 0.75 2.88
N ASP A 210 -24.70 1.66 3.84
CA ASP A 210 -25.79 2.63 3.84
C ASP A 210 -25.49 3.86 2.98
N ILE A 211 -24.21 4.10 2.68
CA ILE A 211 -23.77 5.32 1.98
C ILE A 211 -23.03 5.03 0.68
N GLY A 212 -22.00 4.16 0.69
CA GLY A 212 -21.17 3.89 -0.49
C GLY A 212 -19.78 3.36 -0.19
N GLY A 213 -18.95 3.26 -1.22
CA GLY A 213 -17.52 2.91 -1.11
C GLY A 213 -16.63 3.92 -1.83
N ALA A 214 -15.42 4.13 -1.30
CA ALA A 214 -14.41 5.00 -1.87
C ALA A 214 -13.01 4.36 -1.77
N VAL A 215 -12.17 4.63 -2.78
CA VAL A 215 -10.76 4.24 -2.82
C VAL A 215 -9.92 5.40 -3.36
N SER A 216 -8.68 5.52 -2.90
CA SER A 216 -7.71 6.53 -3.36
C SER A 216 -6.50 5.91 -4.05
N THR A 217 -5.90 6.71 -4.92
CA THR A 217 -4.53 6.54 -5.44
C THR A 217 -3.92 7.92 -5.62
N GLY A 218 -2.60 8.06 -5.52
CA GLY A 218 -1.89 9.33 -5.64
C GLY A 218 -0.88 9.54 -4.53
N ASP A 219 -0.59 10.79 -4.16
CA ASP A 219 0.37 11.05 -3.09
C ASP A 219 -0.20 10.66 -1.71
N GLY A 220 0.12 9.46 -1.26
CA GLY A 220 -0.37 8.93 0.01
C GLY A 220 -0.09 9.82 1.23
N ASP A 221 1.01 10.59 1.24
CA ASP A 221 1.31 11.53 2.33
C ASP A 221 0.43 12.79 2.31
N ILE A 222 -0.22 13.07 1.17
CA ILE A 222 -1.26 14.08 1.01
C ILE A 222 -2.64 13.47 1.27
N MET A 223 -2.94 12.28 0.73
CA MET A 223 -4.25 11.63 0.88
C MET A 223 -4.59 11.39 2.36
N MET A 224 -3.62 10.93 3.16
CA MET A 224 -3.77 10.76 4.61
C MET A 224 -4.17 12.04 5.37
N ARG A 225 -3.99 13.24 4.78
CA ARG A 225 -4.34 14.50 5.45
C ARG A 225 -5.80 14.91 5.27
N PHE A 226 -6.44 14.41 4.22
CA PHE A 226 -7.77 14.86 3.83
C PHE A 226 -8.84 13.83 4.14
N LEU A 227 -8.47 12.56 4.28
CA LEU A 227 -9.36 11.41 4.51
C LEU A 227 -10.48 11.33 3.47
N ILE A 228 -10.52 10.24 2.72
CA ILE A 228 -11.64 9.95 1.80
C ILE A 228 -12.84 9.33 2.53
N GLU A 229 -12.87 9.42 3.87
CA GLU A 229 -13.91 8.82 4.68
C GLU A 229 -15.29 9.34 4.31
N ILE A 230 -16.24 8.42 4.32
CA ILE A 230 -17.65 8.71 4.08
C ILE A 230 -18.25 9.02 5.44
N PHE A 231 -18.63 10.28 5.67
CA PHE A 231 -19.20 10.69 6.95
C PHE A 231 -20.54 10.00 7.19
N HIS A 232 -20.55 9.07 8.14
CA HIS A 232 -21.76 8.53 8.71
C HIS A 232 -22.11 9.35 9.97
N ASN A 233 -23.24 10.05 9.97
CA ASN A 233 -23.79 10.66 11.19
C ASN A 233 -24.46 9.56 12.01
N ASN A 234 -23.67 8.72 12.68
CA ASN A 234 -24.18 7.85 13.73
C ASN A 234 -23.66 8.38 15.07
N ASP A 235 -24.60 8.82 15.89
CA ASP A 235 -24.42 9.02 17.32
C ASP A 235 -24.03 7.66 17.94
N LEU A 236 -22.73 7.41 18.08
CA LEU A 236 -22.17 6.32 18.89
C LEU A 236 -22.04 6.77 20.35
#